data_AF-A0A2E0TZX5-F1
#
_entry.id   AF-A0A2E0TZX5-F1
#
_cell.length_a   1.000
_cell.length_b   1.000
_cell.length_c   1.000
_cell.angle_alpha   90.00
_cell.angle_beta   90.00
_cell.angle_gamma   90.00
#
_symmetry.space_group_name_H-M   'P 1'
#
loop_
_entity.id
_entity.type
_entity.pdbx_description
1 polymer ?
#
loop_
_entity_poly.entity_id
_entity_poly.type
_entity_poly.pdbx_seq_one_letter_code
_entity_poly.pdbx_strand_id
1 'polypeptide(L)'
;MKNAIVFFFVIFYCSILTSKEYCSFKDILNLRKKVSCNNGNLIFGNFEFSSKYRNFEYDKIDDLKIKVLKKFKKEILSYINKNCDKKNIKIKEITNYVDFREDFSTKVIISCNIRNE
;
A
#
# COMPACT_ATOMS: atom_id res chain seq x y z
N MET A 1 -11.26 46.32 -12.60
CA MET A 1 -11.80 45.03 -13.08
C MET A 1 -10.73 44.03 -13.56
N LYS A 2 -9.62 44.45 -14.20
CA LYS A 2 -8.53 43.53 -14.60
C LYS A 2 -7.87 42.78 -13.42
N ASN A 3 -7.69 43.43 -12.28
CA ASN A 3 -7.01 42.83 -11.11
C ASN A 3 -7.85 41.75 -10.40
N ALA A 4 -9.19 41.82 -10.50
CA ALA A 4 -10.08 40.81 -9.92
C ALA A 4 -10.03 39.49 -10.68
N ILE A 5 -9.85 39.55 -12.00
CA ILE A 5 -9.73 38.38 -12.87
C ILE A 5 -8.46 37.60 -12.54
N VAL A 6 -7.33 38.29 -12.35
CA VAL A 6 -6.06 37.66 -11.96
C VAL A 6 -6.18 36.95 -10.60
N PHE A 7 -6.85 37.59 -9.64
CA PHE A 7 -7.07 37.00 -8.31
C PHE A 7 -7.94 35.74 -8.37
N PHE A 8 -8.95 35.73 -9.25
CA PHE A 8 -9.81 34.56 -9.46
C PHE A 8 -9.03 33.37 -10.08
N PHE A 9 -8.13 33.63 -11.03
CA PHE A 9 -7.28 32.58 -11.62
C PHE A 9 -6.31 31.97 -10.61
N VAL A 10 -5.74 32.76 -9.70
CA VAL A 10 -4.81 32.27 -8.66
C VAL A 10 -5.52 31.35 -7.66
N ILE A 11 -6.72 31.71 -7.21
CA ILE A 11 -7.50 30.88 -6.27
C ILE A 11 -7.94 29.56 -6.92
N PHE A 12 -8.33 29.60 -8.20
CA PHE A 12 -8.77 28.40 -8.91
C PHE A 12 -7.62 27.40 -9.17
N TYR A 13 -6.40 27.90 -9.43
CA TYR A 13 -5.22 27.04 -9.61
C TYR A 13 -4.72 26.40 -8.30
N CYS A 14 -4.82 27.09 -7.16
CA CYS A 14 -4.46 26.50 -5.86
C CYS A 14 -5.45 25.42 -5.38
N SER A 15 -6.72 25.52 -5.78
CA SER A 15 -7.77 24.57 -5.37
C SER A 15 -7.61 23.17 -5.97
N ILE A 16 -6.80 23.00 -7.02
CA ILE A 16 -6.60 21.72 -7.72
C ILE A 16 -5.45 20.90 -7.10
N LEU A 17 -4.68 21.48 -6.15
CA LEU A 17 -3.71 20.73 -5.35
C LEU A 17 -4.42 19.85 -4.31
N THR A 18 -4.97 18.74 -4.79
CA THR A 18 -5.35 17.63 -3.92
C THR A 18 -4.08 16.92 -3.46
N SER A 19 -3.60 17.22 -2.26
CA SER A 19 -2.53 16.42 -1.64
C SER A 19 -3.12 15.07 -1.26
N LYS A 20 -2.65 13.98 -1.89
CA LYS A 20 -2.93 12.65 -1.38
C LYS A 20 -2.19 12.48 -0.05
N GLU A 21 -2.95 12.42 1.04
CA GLU A 21 -2.42 12.22 2.41
C GLU A 21 -1.73 10.85 2.60
N TYR A 22 -1.78 9.99 1.58
CA TYR A 22 -1.16 8.67 1.60
C TYR A 22 -0.51 8.33 0.27
N CYS A 23 0.45 7.43 0.37
CA CYS A 23 1.17 6.86 -0.76
C CYS A 23 0.70 5.43 -1.02
N SER A 24 0.66 5.01 -2.29
CA SER A 24 0.25 3.64 -2.63
C SER A 24 1.25 2.97 -3.57
N PHE A 25 1.71 1.79 -3.17
CA PHE A 25 2.51 0.88 -3.98
C PHE A 25 1.58 -0.20 -4.51
N LYS A 26 1.23 -0.09 -5.79
CA LYS A 26 0.51 -1.14 -6.51
C LYS A 26 1.49 -2.26 -6.84
N ASP A 27 1.18 -3.46 -6.38
CA ASP A 27 1.94 -4.69 -6.55
C ASP A 27 3.35 -4.65 -5.93
N ILE A 28 3.43 -4.97 -4.63
CA ILE A 28 4.72 -5.09 -3.93
C ILE A 28 5.56 -6.30 -4.36
N LEU A 29 4.98 -7.26 -5.09
CA LEU A 29 5.74 -8.37 -5.64
C LEU A 29 6.62 -7.91 -6.82
N ASN A 30 6.26 -6.77 -7.44
CA ASN A 30 6.98 -6.18 -8.55
C ASN A 30 7.72 -4.90 -8.15
N LEU A 31 8.89 -5.07 -7.52
CA LEU A 31 9.74 -3.99 -6.97
C LEU A 31 10.32 -3.00 -8.00
N ARG A 32 9.98 -3.11 -9.29
CA ARG A 32 10.52 -2.25 -10.36
C ARG A 32 9.99 -0.81 -10.33
N LYS A 33 8.88 -0.53 -9.64
CA LYS A 33 8.31 0.82 -9.55
C LYS A 33 8.81 1.55 -8.31
N LYS A 34 9.63 2.59 -8.51
CA LYS A 34 9.88 3.61 -7.48
C LYS A 34 8.63 4.47 -7.34
N VAL A 35 8.14 4.65 -6.11
CA VAL A 35 7.07 5.60 -5.80
C VAL A 35 7.72 6.77 -5.07
N SER A 36 7.50 7.98 -5.54
CA SER A 36 7.91 9.20 -4.84
C SER A 36 6.92 9.48 -3.71
N CYS A 37 7.38 9.36 -2.47
CA CYS A 37 6.58 9.60 -1.26
C CYS A 37 7.30 10.59 -0.36
N ASN A 38 6.55 11.48 0.28
CA ASN A 38 7.09 12.37 1.29
C ASN A 38 7.30 11.60 2.60
N ASN A 39 8.37 11.93 3.33
CA ASN A 39 8.66 11.37 4.64
C ASN A 39 7.50 11.60 5.62
N GLY A 40 7.29 10.67 6.56
CA GLY A 40 6.17 10.67 7.50
C GLY A 40 4.80 10.24 6.94
N ASN A 41 4.60 10.16 5.62
CA ASN A 41 3.31 9.79 5.05
C ASN A 41 2.95 8.31 5.31
N LEU A 42 1.65 8.05 5.41
CA LEU A 42 1.10 6.70 5.43
C LEU A 42 1.30 6.06 4.06
N ILE A 43 1.85 4.84 4.01
CA ILE A 43 2.04 4.08 2.77
C ILE A 43 1.18 2.82 2.78
N PHE A 44 0.65 2.48 1.61
CA PHE A 44 -0.15 1.28 1.35
C PHE A 44 0.47 0.46 0.24
N GLY A 45 1.16 -0.63 0.61
CA GLY A 45 1.59 -1.67 -0.31
C GLY A 45 0.49 -2.70 -0.50
N ASN A 46 0.21 -3.09 -1.74
CA ASN A 46 -0.74 -4.17 -1.98
C ASN A 46 -0.23 -5.13 -3.05
N PHE A 47 -0.71 -6.36 -3.00
CA PHE A 47 -0.58 -7.34 -4.07
C PHE A 47 -1.81 -8.26 -4.08
N GLU A 48 -2.03 -8.94 -5.20
CA GLU A 48 -3.16 -9.84 -5.39
C GLU A 48 -2.69 -11.15 -5.99
N PHE A 49 -3.30 -12.26 -5.57
CA PHE A 49 -3.03 -13.58 -6.11
C PHE A 49 -4.29 -14.45 -6.11
N SER A 50 -4.36 -15.39 -7.04
CA SER A 50 -5.39 -16.43 -7.09
C SER A 50 -4.93 -17.71 -6.41
N SER A 51 -5.87 -18.46 -5.85
CA SER A 51 -5.63 -19.77 -5.22
C SER A 51 -6.88 -20.65 -5.26
N LYS A 52 -6.70 -21.97 -5.35
CA LYS A 52 -7.82 -22.93 -5.31
C LYS A 52 -8.41 -23.11 -3.92
N TYR A 53 -7.66 -22.77 -2.87
CA TYR A 53 -8.08 -22.95 -1.48
C TYR A 53 -7.98 -21.64 -0.72
N ARG A 54 -8.89 -21.42 0.23
CA ARG A 54 -8.90 -20.25 1.12
C ARG A 54 -7.95 -20.37 2.32
N ASN A 55 -7.58 -21.60 2.70
CA ASN A 55 -6.74 -21.85 3.85
C ASN A 55 -5.27 -21.65 3.47
N PHE A 56 -4.65 -20.61 4.03
CA PHE A 56 -3.24 -20.29 3.79
C PHE A 56 -2.36 -20.66 4.98
N GLU A 57 -1.10 -20.96 4.70
CA GLU A 57 -0.06 -21.06 5.72
C GLU A 57 0.51 -19.68 6.05
N TYR A 58 0.83 -19.49 7.32
CA TYR A 58 1.27 -18.21 7.83
C TYR A 58 2.43 -18.34 8.80
N ASP A 59 3.34 -17.37 8.72
CA ASP A 59 4.43 -17.21 9.67
C ASP A 59 4.14 -16.00 10.57
N LYS A 60 4.49 -16.13 11.86
CA LYS A 60 4.53 -15.00 12.79
C LYS A 60 5.92 -14.36 12.74
N ILE A 61 5.95 -13.03 12.72
CA ILE A 61 7.18 -12.24 12.79
C ILE A 61 7.15 -11.46 14.10
N ASP A 62 7.75 -12.02 15.14
CA ASP A 62 7.60 -11.54 16.52
C ASP A 62 8.11 -10.11 16.71
N ASP A 63 9.25 -9.76 16.09
CA ASP A 63 9.84 -8.42 16.15
C ASP A 63 8.89 -7.31 15.65
N LEU A 64 8.04 -7.65 14.69
CA LEU A 64 7.09 -6.73 14.07
C LEU A 64 5.66 -6.92 14.58
N LYS A 65 5.41 -7.96 15.39
CA LYS A 65 4.08 -8.36 15.88
C LYS A 65 3.05 -8.54 14.74
N ILE A 66 3.49 -9.06 13.60
CA ILE A 66 2.65 -9.31 12.42
C ILE A 66 2.58 -10.79 12.06
N LYS A 67 1.54 -11.15 11.31
CA LYS A 67 1.37 -12.46 10.67
C LYS A 67 1.40 -12.26 9.15
N VAL A 68 2.16 -13.08 8.44
CA VAL A 68 2.35 -12.96 6.98
C VAL A 68 2.10 -14.29 6.29
N LEU A 69 1.57 -14.26 5.07
CA LEU A 69 1.45 -15.44 4.22
C LEU A 69 2.84 -16.02 3.96
N LYS A 70 3.05 -17.28 4.34
CA LYS A 70 4.36 -17.95 4.27
C LYS A 70 4.94 -17.93 2.85
N LYS A 71 4.09 -18.12 1.84
CA LYS A 71 4.45 -18.08 0.41
C LYS A 71 5.08 -16.76 -0.03
N PHE A 72 4.67 -15.63 0.55
CA PHE A 72 5.10 -14.27 0.16
C PHE A 72 5.95 -13.59 1.23
N LYS A 73 6.43 -14.35 2.22
CA LYS A 73 7.15 -13.81 3.38
C LYS A 73 8.34 -12.95 2.97
N LYS A 74 9.14 -13.42 2.00
CA LYS A 74 10.36 -12.73 1.56
C LYS A 74 10.05 -11.36 0.96
N GLU A 75 9.04 -11.30 0.09
CA GLU A 75 8.61 -10.10 -0.62
C GLU A 75 7.98 -9.09 0.35
N ILE A 76 7.11 -9.58 1.25
CA ILE A 76 6.49 -8.75 2.29
C ILE A 76 7.56 -8.13 3.20
N LEU A 77 8.52 -8.93 3.69
CA LEU A 77 9.59 -8.42 4.55
C LEU A 77 10.52 -7.48 3.79
N SER A 78 10.83 -7.75 2.53
CA SER A 78 11.62 -6.85 1.70
C SER A 78 10.93 -5.50 1.51
N TYR A 79 9.61 -5.49 1.27
CA TYR A 79 8.82 -4.27 1.17
C TYR A 79 8.83 -3.48 2.48
N ILE A 80 8.57 -4.16 3.61
CA ILE A 80 8.56 -3.54 4.94
C ILE A 80 9.92 -2.93 5.27
N ASN A 81 11.00 -3.70 5.14
CA ASN A 81 12.34 -3.23 5.53
C ASN A 81 12.82 -2.04 4.70
N LYS A 82 12.39 -1.95 3.44
CA LYS A 82 12.79 -0.88 2.52
C LYS A 82 11.98 0.39 2.73
N ASN A 83 10.69 0.28 3.04
CA ASN A 83 9.77 1.43 2.96
C ASN A 83 9.12 1.81 4.29
N CYS A 84 8.96 0.88 5.23
CA CYS A 84 8.22 1.12 6.47
C CYS A 84 9.13 1.51 7.64
N ASP A 85 8.66 2.43 8.48
CA ASP A 85 9.01 2.39 9.90
C ASP A 85 8.47 1.08 10.49
N LYS A 86 9.29 0.40 11.30
CA LYS A 86 8.93 -0.89 11.92
C LYS A 86 7.82 -0.76 12.96
N LYS A 87 7.43 0.47 13.32
CA LYS A 87 6.31 0.76 14.21
C LYS A 87 4.98 0.72 13.46
N ASN A 88 3.96 0.13 14.08
CA ASN A 88 2.55 0.19 13.63
C ASN A 88 2.26 -0.41 12.24
N ILE A 89 3.01 -1.44 11.81
CA ILE A 89 2.70 -2.17 10.58
C ILE A 89 1.38 -2.93 10.75
N LYS A 90 0.47 -2.80 9.78
CA LYS A 90 -0.78 -3.57 9.73
C LYS A 90 -0.87 -4.28 8.39
N ILE A 91 -1.30 -5.54 8.44
CA ILE A 91 -1.54 -6.36 7.26
C ILE A 91 -3.01 -6.79 7.27
N LYS A 92 -3.70 -6.55 6.16
CA LYS A 92 -5.10 -6.93 5.94
C LYS A 92 -5.19 -7.79 4.68
N GLU A 93 -6.04 -8.80 4.73
CA GLU A 93 -6.29 -9.73 3.63
C GLU A 93 -7.78 -9.69 3.30
N ILE A 94 -8.11 -9.59 2.01
CA ILE A 94 -9.47 -9.64 1.50
C ILE A 94 -9.52 -10.77 0.49
N THR A 95 -10.21 -11.85 0.82
CA THR A 95 -10.35 -13.03 -0.03
C THR A 95 -11.78 -13.12 -0.53
N ASN A 96 -11.94 -13.10 -1.85
CA ASN A 96 -13.23 -13.24 -2.53
C ASN A 96 -13.22 -14.50 -3.39
N TYR A 97 -14.31 -15.25 -3.39
CA TYR A 97 -14.53 -16.32 -4.35
C TYR A 97 -14.90 -15.73 -5.72
N VAL A 98 -14.39 -16.32 -6.80
CA VAL A 98 -14.60 -15.88 -8.18
C VAL A 98 -15.25 -17.02 -8.95
N ASP A 99 -16.56 -16.92 -9.15
CA ASP A 99 -17.40 -17.99 -9.73
C ASP A 99 -16.87 -18.49 -11.08
N PHE A 100 -16.55 -17.58 -12.01
CA PHE A 100 -16.11 -17.94 -13.36
C PHE A 100 -14.81 -18.75 -13.41
N ARG A 101 -13.93 -18.62 -12.41
CA ARG A 101 -12.64 -19.34 -12.35
C ARG A 101 -12.64 -20.50 -11.36
N GLU A 102 -13.71 -20.62 -10.58
CA GLU A 102 -13.80 -21.55 -9.45
C GLU A 102 -12.56 -21.46 -8.56
N ASP A 103 -12.17 -20.23 -8.20
CA ASP A 103 -10.99 -19.93 -7.39
C ASP A 103 -11.24 -18.77 -6.41
N PHE A 104 -10.27 -18.56 -5.52
CA PHE A 104 -10.26 -17.45 -4.58
C PHE A 104 -9.23 -16.41 -5.00
N SER A 105 -9.68 -15.17 -5.22
CA SER A 105 -8.82 -14.00 -5.37
C SER A 105 -8.55 -13.39 -4.01
N THR A 106 -7.28 -13.32 -3.61
CA THR A 106 -6.87 -12.73 -2.33
C THR A 106 -6.03 -11.49 -2.58
N LYS A 107 -6.51 -10.36 -2.06
CA LYS A 107 -5.80 -9.10 -2.02
C LYS A 107 -5.20 -8.89 -0.65
N VAL A 108 -3.89 -8.67 -0.60
CA VAL A 108 -3.14 -8.35 0.62
C VAL A 108 -2.80 -6.87 0.61
N ILE A 109 -3.03 -6.20 1.73
CA ILE A 109 -2.79 -4.78 1.94
C ILE A 109 -1.92 -4.62 3.18
N ILE A 110 -0.75 -4.01 3.00
CA ILE A 110 0.21 -3.68 4.05
C ILE A 110 0.21 -2.17 4.21
N SER A 111 -0.07 -1.69 5.41
CA SER A 111 -0.04 -0.27 5.75
C SER A 111 0.97 0.00 6.85
N CYS A 112 1.79 1.03 6.68
CA CYS A 112 2.78 1.50 7.64
C CYS A 112 3.09 2.98 7.38
N ASN A 113 3.79 3.64 8.29
CA ASN A 113 4.36 4.95 8.00
C ASN A 113 5.66 4.77 7.23
N ILE A 114 5.99 5.69 6.32
CA ILE A 114 7.28 5.66 5.63
C ILE A 114 8.42 5.84 6.63
N ARG A 115 9.52 5.12 6.41
CA ARG A 115 10.74 5.31 7.19
C ARG A 115 11.29 6.71 6.91
N ASN A 116 11.43 7.54 7.94
CA ASN A 116 12.19 8.77 7.84
C ASN A 116 13.67 8.39 7.65
N GLU A 117 14.26 8.80 6.53
CA GLU A 117 15.72 8.84 6.36
C GLU A 117 16.32 9.99 7.17
#